data_AF-A0A938SMI7-F1
#
_entry.id   AF-A0A938SMI7-F1
#
_cell.length_a   1.000
_cell.length_b   1.000
_cell.length_c   1.000
_cell.angle_alpha   90.00
_cell.angle_beta   90.00
_cell.angle_gamma   90.00
#
_symmetry.space_group_name_H-M   'P 1'
#
loop_
_entity.id
_entity.type
_entity.pdbx_description
1 polymer ?
#
loop_
_entity_poly.entity_id
_entity_poly.type
_entity_poly.pdbx_seq_one_letter_code
_entity_poly.pdbx_strand_id
1 'polypeptide(L)'
;MKRMGLICVAHLLWMYGPPVWAADQTGPAKPFFEDYLRESAVPKDVIDRFLQGPGWAQYDPELGYILGNYLPQDGMDNSTTISTVQANGARTSFMYAGRKCRINTYGDSFTQCHQVSDGETWQDYLAGHLGEPIRNFGMGGYGVYQAYRRMIREERTDHGAEYLIFYIWGDDHIRSLLRCRHAIIFRWWNHQGGRAFHNNFWPNIEKRLLVVLFDPYRVMPELREGQERFDQSVVDRPSSIESHP
;
A
#
# COMPACT_ATOMS: atom_id res chain seq x y z
N MET A 1 27.00 -2.03 60.95
CA MET A 1 26.79 -3.48 60.68
C MET A 1 25.74 -4.03 61.63
N LYS A 2 24.65 -4.58 61.06
CA LYS A 2 23.61 -5.46 61.63
C LYS A 2 22.85 -5.00 62.91
N ARG A 3 21.55 -4.73 62.74
CA ARG A 3 20.50 -5.69 63.10
C ARG A 3 19.18 -5.36 62.40
N MET A 4 18.60 -6.40 61.83
CA MET A 4 17.32 -6.47 61.14
C MET A 4 16.24 -6.75 62.19
N GLY A 5 15.09 -6.09 62.10
CA GLY A 5 13.99 -6.25 63.05
C GLY A 5 12.65 -5.98 62.35
N LEU A 6 11.93 -7.06 62.13
CA LEU A 6 10.60 -7.21 61.56
C LEU A 6 9.56 -6.32 62.27
N ILE A 7 8.71 -5.60 61.53
CA ILE A 7 7.46 -5.05 62.07
C ILE A 7 6.30 -5.64 61.26
N CYS A 8 5.55 -6.52 61.93
CA CYS A 8 4.20 -6.90 61.55
C CYS A 8 3.31 -5.66 61.54
N VAL A 9 2.59 -5.42 60.45
CA VAL A 9 1.45 -4.50 60.45
C VAL A 9 0.19 -5.31 60.22
N ALA A 10 -0.75 -5.09 61.14
CA ALA A 10 -1.99 -5.80 61.32
C ALA A 10 -2.92 -5.73 60.11
N HIS A 11 -3.65 -6.82 59.91
CA HIS A 11 -4.84 -6.88 59.06
C HIS A 11 -5.92 -5.92 59.58
N LEU A 12 -6.30 -4.95 58.74
CA LEU A 12 -7.57 -4.27 58.80
C LEU A 12 -8.32 -4.60 57.51
N LEU A 13 -9.25 -5.54 57.64
CA LEU A 13 -10.30 -5.82 56.66
C LEU A 13 -11.12 -4.54 56.47
N TRP A 14 -10.92 -3.87 55.34
CA TRP A 14 -11.91 -2.96 54.79
C TRP A 14 -12.70 -3.71 53.73
N MET A 15 -14.02 -3.74 53.92
CA MET A 15 -14.98 -4.33 53.01
C MET A 15 -14.87 -3.63 51.64
N TYR A 16 -14.18 -4.25 50.69
CA TYR A 16 -14.33 -3.91 49.29
C TYR A 16 -15.68 -4.46 48.83
N GLY A 17 -16.70 -3.59 48.78
CA GLY A 17 -17.78 -3.78 47.83
C GLY A 17 -17.19 -3.90 46.41
N PRO A 18 -17.82 -4.66 45.51
CA PRO A 18 -17.30 -4.83 44.16
C PRO A 18 -17.10 -3.45 43.52
N PRO A 19 -16.02 -3.24 42.73
CA PRO A 19 -15.76 -1.96 42.10
C PRO A 19 -16.97 -1.54 41.26
N VAL A 20 -17.38 -0.28 41.41
CA VAL A 20 -18.37 0.41 40.57
C VAL A 20 -17.75 0.64 39.18
N TRP A 21 -17.45 -0.44 38.49
CA TRP A 21 -17.00 -0.49 37.09
C TRP A 21 -17.72 -1.61 36.32
N ALA A 22 -18.74 -2.23 36.91
CA ALA A 22 -19.77 -2.95 36.15
C ALA A 22 -20.80 -1.97 35.55
N ALA A 23 -20.34 -0.79 35.12
CA ALA A 23 -21.13 0.16 34.36
C ALA A 23 -20.91 -0.14 32.88
N ASP A 24 -21.91 -0.80 32.31
CA ASP A 24 -22.27 -0.81 30.89
C ASP A 24 -21.21 -1.29 29.88
N GLN A 25 -21.28 -2.58 29.55
CA GLN A 25 -20.57 -3.15 28.39
C GLN A 25 -21.31 -2.92 27.06
N THR A 26 -22.20 -1.93 26.94
CA THR A 26 -22.69 -1.54 25.62
C THR A 26 -21.71 -0.57 24.97
N GLY A 27 -20.63 -1.13 24.41
CA GLY A 27 -19.89 -0.43 23.35
C GLY A 27 -20.86 -0.07 22.21
N PRO A 28 -20.54 0.95 21.39
CA PRO A 28 -21.42 1.34 20.28
C PRO A 28 -21.78 0.11 19.45
N ALA A 29 -23.06 0.00 19.08
CA ALA A 29 -23.55 -1.10 18.26
C ALA A 29 -22.65 -1.24 17.03
N LYS A 30 -22.14 -2.46 16.78
CA LYS A 30 -21.32 -2.72 15.61
C LYS A 30 -22.16 -2.41 14.37
N PRO A 31 -21.67 -1.58 13.42
CA PRO A 31 -22.44 -1.24 12.23
C PRO A 31 -22.77 -2.51 11.45
N PHE A 32 -23.95 -2.55 10.83
CA PHE A 32 -24.28 -3.67 9.97
C PHE A 32 -23.39 -3.65 8.73
N PHE A 33 -23.17 -4.83 8.14
CA PHE A 33 -22.40 -4.93 6.91
C PHE A 33 -23.01 -4.10 5.78
N GLU A 34 -24.34 -3.97 5.74
CA GLU A 34 -25.04 -3.12 4.78
C GLU A 34 -24.69 -1.63 4.95
N ASP A 35 -24.65 -1.14 6.18
CA ASP A 35 -24.27 0.25 6.47
C ASP A 35 -22.83 0.52 5.99
N TYR A 36 -21.92 -0.41 6.28
CA TYR A 36 -20.54 -0.34 5.79
C TYR A 36 -20.46 -0.29 4.26
N LEU A 37 -21.24 -1.12 3.55
CA LEU A 37 -21.27 -1.09 2.09
C LEU A 37 -21.79 0.26 1.57
N ARG A 38 -22.87 0.78 2.16
CA ARG A 38 -23.44 2.09 1.79
C ARG A 38 -22.44 3.23 2.03
N GLU A 39 -21.77 3.22 3.18
CA GLU A 39 -20.75 4.21 3.54
C GLU A 39 -19.51 4.13 2.63
N SER A 40 -19.11 2.93 2.23
CA SER A 40 -17.95 2.70 1.37
C SER A 40 -18.21 2.92 -0.12
N ALA A 41 -19.45 3.21 -0.51
CA ALA A 41 -19.81 3.45 -1.90
C ALA A 41 -19.22 4.78 -2.36
N VAL A 42 -18.39 4.74 -3.42
CA VAL A 42 -17.81 5.94 -4.01
C VAL A 42 -18.90 6.75 -4.70
N PRO A 43 -19.09 8.05 -4.37
CA PRO A 43 -20.06 8.90 -5.03
C PRO A 43 -19.83 8.99 -6.54
N LYS A 44 -20.92 9.08 -7.32
CA LYS A 44 -20.85 9.12 -8.79
C LYS A 44 -20.04 10.30 -9.30
N ASP A 45 -20.16 11.47 -8.69
CA ASP A 45 -19.43 12.68 -9.06
C ASP A 45 -17.91 12.55 -8.86
N VAL A 46 -17.48 11.81 -7.83
CA VAL A 46 -16.07 11.44 -7.60
C VAL A 46 -15.56 10.54 -8.73
N ILE A 47 -16.36 9.55 -9.14
CA ILE A 47 -16.04 8.65 -10.26
C ILE A 47 -15.98 9.45 -11.57
N ASP A 48 -16.99 10.26 -11.84
CA ASP A 48 -17.06 11.08 -13.06
C ASP A 48 -15.83 12.00 -13.16
N ARG A 49 -15.43 12.64 -12.05
CA ARG A 49 -14.23 13.48 -12.02
C ARG A 49 -12.95 12.69 -12.27
N PHE A 50 -12.82 11.51 -11.65
CA PHE A 50 -11.68 10.63 -11.87
C PHE A 50 -11.55 10.20 -13.33
N LEU A 51 -12.68 9.88 -13.98
CA LEU A 51 -12.70 9.44 -15.38
C LEU A 51 -12.46 10.58 -16.38
N GLN A 52 -12.88 11.81 -16.07
CA GLN A 52 -12.73 12.97 -16.95
C GLN A 52 -11.34 13.62 -16.85
N GLY A 53 -10.69 13.53 -15.68
CA GLY A 53 -9.42 14.19 -15.41
C GLY A 53 -9.51 15.73 -15.39
N PRO A 54 -8.38 16.43 -15.22
CA PRO A 54 -7.08 15.90 -14.82
C PRO A 54 -7.06 15.45 -13.35
N GLY A 55 -6.17 14.52 -13.03
CA GLY A 55 -6.00 13.97 -11.69
C GLY A 55 -4.62 13.32 -11.52
N TRP A 56 -4.23 13.11 -10.27
CA TRP A 56 -3.01 12.39 -9.89
C TRP A 56 -3.00 10.96 -10.41
N ALA A 57 -4.15 10.29 -10.40
CA ALA A 57 -4.33 8.99 -11.01
C ALA A 57 -5.27 9.09 -12.21
N GLN A 58 -5.03 8.26 -13.21
CA GLN A 58 -5.85 8.08 -14.40
C GLN A 58 -6.37 6.64 -14.42
N TYR A 59 -7.59 6.44 -14.89
CA TYR A 59 -8.15 5.10 -15.03
C TYR A 59 -7.31 4.24 -15.99
N ASP A 60 -7.03 3.02 -15.57
CA ASP A 60 -6.37 2.01 -16.40
C ASP A 60 -7.16 0.69 -16.27
N PRO A 61 -7.66 0.12 -17.38
CA PRO A 61 -8.52 -1.06 -17.31
C PRO A 61 -7.78 -2.33 -16.87
N GLU A 62 -6.45 -2.39 -17.00
CA GLU A 62 -5.66 -3.56 -16.62
C GLU A 62 -5.15 -3.45 -15.17
N LEU A 63 -4.68 -2.27 -14.79
CA LEU A 63 -3.99 -2.02 -13.52
C LEU A 63 -4.90 -1.35 -12.48
N GLY A 64 -6.08 -0.90 -12.88
CA GLY A 64 -7.01 -0.08 -12.09
C GLY A 64 -6.74 1.41 -12.34
N TYR A 65 -5.49 1.83 -12.19
CA TYR A 65 -5.08 3.21 -12.42
C TYR A 65 -3.58 3.33 -12.72
N ILE A 66 -3.18 4.38 -13.43
CA ILE A 66 -1.79 4.80 -13.67
C ILE A 66 -1.59 6.26 -13.29
N LEU A 67 -0.35 6.73 -13.30
CA LEU A 67 -0.01 8.10 -12.92
C LEU A 67 -0.52 9.09 -13.97
N GLY A 68 -1.04 10.23 -13.52
CA GLY A 68 -1.40 11.38 -14.34
C GLY A 68 -0.54 12.60 -14.03
N ASN A 69 -0.65 13.64 -14.86
CA ASN A 69 -0.04 14.94 -14.60
C ASN A 69 -0.76 15.63 -13.44
N TYR A 70 -0.02 15.96 -12.39
CA TYR A 70 -0.59 16.59 -11.22
C TYR A 70 0.39 17.49 -10.47
N LEU A 71 -0.19 18.34 -9.63
CA LEU A 71 0.52 19.31 -8.81
C LEU A 71 0.02 19.16 -7.35
N PRO A 72 0.28 18.01 -6.69
CA PRO A 72 -0.26 17.77 -5.36
C PRO A 72 0.40 18.71 -4.34
N GLN A 73 -0.42 19.18 -3.40
CA GLN A 73 -0.01 19.99 -2.26
C GLN A 73 -0.07 19.13 -0.99
N ASP A 74 0.74 18.08 -0.98
CA ASP A 74 0.84 17.11 0.12
C ASP A 74 2.29 16.92 0.59
N GLY A 75 3.22 17.77 0.12
CA GLY A 75 4.60 17.79 0.58
C GLY A 75 4.77 18.40 1.98
N MET A 76 6.00 18.35 2.49
CA MET A 76 6.38 18.99 3.75
C MET A 76 5.98 20.47 3.75
N ASP A 77 5.47 20.97 4.87
CA ASP A 77 5.02 22.37 5.03
C ASP A 77 4.01 22.84 3.97
N ASN A 78 3.14 21.94 3.49
CA ASN A 78 2.18 22.19 2.40
C ASN A 78 2.87 22.63 1.10
N SER A 79 4.10 22.18 0.87
CA SER A 79 4.79 22.33 -0.40
C SER A 79 4.09 21.56 -1.50
N THR A 80 4.33 22.03 -2.71
CA THR A 80 3.73 21.52 -3.92
C THR A 80 4.78 20.75 -4.72
N THR A 81 4.42 19.56 -5.18
CA THR A 81 5.31 18.70 -5.98
C THR A 81 4.96 18.79 -7.45
N ILE A 82 5.93 19.02 -8.33
CA ILE A 82 5.71 18.90 -9.78
C ILE A 82 5.82 17.42 -10.15
N SER A 83 4.70 16.78 -10.49
CA SER A 83 4.67 15.36 -10.87
C SER A 83 4.03 15.20 -12.23
N THR A 84 4.84 15.01 -13.26
CA THR A 84 4.38 14.82 -14.64
C THR A 84 4.68 13.42 -15.17
N VAL A 85 3.94 13.05 -16.21
CA VAL A 85 4.03 11.76 -16.88
C VAL A 85 4.28 11.91 -18.36
N GLN A 86 5.08 10.99 -18.89
CA GLN A 86 5.31 10.82 -20.31
C GLN A 86 4.15 10.06 -20.96
N ALA A 87 4.08 10.07 -22.29
CA ALA A 87 3.02 9.39 -23.05
C ALA A 87 2.96 7.87 -22.82
N ASN A 88 4.07 7.25 -22.42
CA ASN A 88 4.13 5.83 -22.03
C ASN A 88 3.70 5.59 -20.57
N GLY A 89 3.24 6.62 -19.85
CA GLY A 89 2.83 6.55 -18.45
C GLY A 89 3.99 6.49 -17.45
N ALA A 90 5.25 6.55 -17.89
CA ALA A 90 6.38 6.71 -16.98
C ALA A 90 6.39 8.12 -16.38
N ARG A 91 6.91 8.25 -15.16
CA ARG A 91 7.21 9.56 -14.59
C ARG A 91 8.24 10.28 -15.45
N THR A 92 8.07 11.59 -15.63
CA THR A 92 9.00 12.40 -16.41
C THR A 92 10.38 12.43 -15.74
N SER A 93 11.39 12.01 -16.50
CA SER A 93 12.81 12.07 -16.12
C SER A 93 13.54 13.14 -16.92
N PHE A 94 14.54 13.80 -16.33
CA PHE A 94 15.36 14.80 -17.02
C PHE A 94 16.77 14.30 -17.30
N MET A 95 17.34 13.51 -16.39
CA MET A 95 18.71 13.06 -16.52
C MET A 95 18.86 12.11 -17.71
N TYR A 96 19.70 12.52 -18.67
CA TYR A 96 19.93 11.79 -19.92
C TYR A 96 18.67 11.49 -20.74
N ALA A 97 17.66 12.37 -20.64
CA ALA A 97 16.44 12.27 -21.42
C ALA A 97 16.73 12.09 -22.93
N GLY A 98 15.96 11.22 -23.57
CA GLY A 98 16.11 10.89 -25.00
C GLY A 98 17.24 9.92 -25.34
N ARG A 99 18.11 9.54 -24.39
CA ARG A 99 19.08 8.45 -24.62
C ARG A 99 18.41 7.08 -24.51
N LYS A 100 19.07 6.06 -25.06
CA LYS A 100 18.67 4.66 -24.86
C LYS A 100 18.66 4.36 -23.37
N CYS A 101 17.51 3.93 -22.86
CA CYS A 101 17.34 3.52 -21.48
C CYS A 101 17.29 1.99 -21.40
N ARG A 102 18.08 1.42 -20.49
CA ARG A 102 18.21 -0.02 -20.27
C ARG A 102 17.76 -0.47 -18.89
N ILE A 103 17.26 0.47 -18.07
CA ILE A 103 16.84 0.20 -16.69
C ILE A 103 15.43 0.76 -16.49
N ASN A 104 14.48 -0.13 -16.21
CA ASN A 104 13.13 0.24 -15.81
C ASN A 104 12.93 -0.04 -14.31
N THR A 105 12.14 0.79 -13.66
CA THR A 105 11.82 0.67 -12.22
C THR A 105 10.32 0.56 -12.01
N TYR A 106 9.91 -0.34 -11.12
CA TYR A 106 8.52 -0.69 -10.85
C TYR A 106 8.31 -0.88 -9.35
N GLY A 107 7.17 -0.44 -8.84
CA GLY A 107 6.85 -0.51 -7.42
C GLY A 107 5.75 0.43 -7.01
N ASP A 108 5.74 0.79 -5.74
CA ASP A 108 4.73 1.63 -5.10
C ASP A 108 5.07 3.14 -5.13
N SER A 109 4.61 3.89 -4.11
CA SER A 109 4.90 5.31 -3.91
C SER A 109 6.38 5.64 -3.74
N PHE A 110 7.19 4.72 -3.19
CA PHE A 110 8.63 4.95 -3.03
C PHE A 110 9.36 4.83 -4.36
N THR A 111 8.91 3.92 -5.22
CA THR A 111 9.42 3.87 -6.60
C THR A 111 8.93 5.06 -7.40
N GLN A 112 7.65 5.43 -7.28
CA GLN A 112 7.09 6.63 -7.92
C GLN A 112 7.84 7.91 -7.51
N CYS A 113 8.35 7.94 -6.26
CA CYS A 113 8.81 9.16 -5.58
C CYS A 113 7.66 10.14 -5.35
N HIS A 114 6.58 9.67 -4.72
CA HIS A 114 5.52 10.56 -4.25
C HIS A 114 6.11 11.65 -3.32
N GLN A 115 5.62 12.89 -3.43
CA GLN A 115 6.16 14.09 -2.75
C GLN A 115 7.56 14.57 -3.19
N VAL A 116 8.09 14.07 -4.31
CA VAL A 116 9.38 14.50 -4.87
C VAL A 116 9.16 15.07 -6.25
N SER A 117 9.72 16.25 -6.60
CA SER A 117 9.46 16.83 -7.93
C SER A 117 10.12 16.02 -9.04
N ASP A 118 9.67 16.21 -10.28
CA ASP A 118 10.36 15.66 -11.44
C ASP A 118 11.81 16.20 -11.47
N GLY A 119 12.78 15.35 -11.79
CA GLY A 119 14.21 15.70 -11.76
C GLY A 119 14.89 15.52 -10.40
N GLU A 120 14.12 15.28 -9.34
CA GLU A 120 14.63 15.05 -7.98
C GLU A 120 14.43 13.60 -7.52
N THR A 121 13.97 12.71 -8.42
CA THR A 121 13.77 11.29 -8.09
C THR A 121 15.09 10.60 -7.78
N TRP A 122 15.05 9.54 -6.97
CA TRP A 122 16.24 8.71 -6.79
C TRP A 122 16.72 8.10 -8.12
N GLN A 123 15.81 7.89 -9.08
CA GLN A 123 16.15 7.48 -10.44
C GLN A 123 16.95 8.56 -11.18
N ASP A 124 16.58 9.85 -11.09
CA ASP A 124 17.35 10.94 -11.69
C ASP A 124 18.74 11.07 -11.05
N TYR A 125 18.85 10.98 -9.72
CA TYR A 125 20.14 10.97 -9.03
C TYR A 125 21.01 9.78 -9.45
N LEU A 126 20.45 8.58 -9.48
CA LEU A 126 21.18 7.37 -9.89
C LEU A 126 21.57 7.42 -11.37
N ALA A 127 20.70 7.95 -12.24
CA ALA A 127 21.00 8.19 -13.65
C ALA A 127 22.22 9.10 -13.81
N GLY A 128 22.31 10.16 -13.01
CA GLY A 128 23.49 11.04 -12.93
C GLY A 128 24.80 10.31 -12.63
N HIS A 129 24.76 9.30 -11.75
CA HIS A 129 25.93 8.47 -11.43
C HIS A 129 26.27 7.43 -12.49
N LEU A 130 25.27 6.83 -13.14
CA LEU A 130 25.47 5.80 -14.16
C LEU A 130 25.80 6.37 -15.54
N GLY A 131 25.45 7.62 -15.82
CA GLY A 131 25.63 8.22 -17.13
C GLY A 131 24.56 7.82 -18.16
N GLU A 132 23.49 7.16 -17.73
CA GLU A 132 22.39 6.69 -18.57
C GLU A 132 21.02 6.88 -17.87
N PRO A 133 19.92 7.04 -18.63
CA PRO A 133 18.61 7.29 -18.05
C PRO A 133 18.04 6.04 -17.36
N ILE A 134 17.19 6.26 -16.35
CA ILE A 134 16.41 5.21 -15.66
C ILE A 134 14.93 5.59 -15.75
N ARG A 135 14.09 4.71 -16.31
CA ARG A 135 12.64 4.96 -16.41
C ARG A 135 11.93 4.59 -15.12
N ASN A 136 10.94 5.39 -14.75
CA ASN A 136 10.15 5.22 -13.53
C ASN A 136 8.68 4.91 -13.86
N PHE A 137 8.29 3.65 -13.65
CA PHE A 137 6.91 3.17 -13.73
C PHE A 137 6.30 2.87 -12.35
N GLY A 138 6.87 3.42 -11.27
CA GLY A 138 6.29 3.33 -9.93
C GLY A 138 4.90 3.96 -9.87
N MET A 139 4.05 3.44 -8.98
CA MET A 139 2.71 3.97 -8.77
C MET A 139 2.25 3.81 -7.32
N GLY A 140 1.95 4.94 -6.68
CA GLY A 140 1.47 4.99 -5.31
C GLY A 140 0.22 4.15 -5.08
N GLY A 141 0.22 3.41 -3.97
CA GLY A 141 -0.88 2.54 -3.59
C GLY A 141 -0.96 1.21 -4.33
N TYR A 142 -0.04 0.93 -5.28
CA TYR A 142 0.04 -0.40 -5.86
C TYR A 142 0.39 -1.45 -4.81
N GLY A 143 -0.21 -2.62 -4.96
CA GLY A 143 0.34 -3.84 -4.37
C GLY A 143 1.38 -4.50 -5.26
N VAL A 144 2.09 -5.49 -4.71
CA VAL A 144 3.06 -6.34 -5.42
C VAL A 144 2.52 -6.84 -6.76
N TYR A 145 1.30 -7.38 -6.77
CA TYR A 145 0.76 -7.96 -7.99
C TYR A 145 0.36 -6.90 -9.03
N GLN A 146 -0.09 -5.70 -8.62
CA GLN A 146 -0.30 -4.58 -9.55
C GLN A 146 1.02 -4.13 -10.17
N ALA A 147 2.05 -3.93 -9.35
CA ALA A 147 3.37 -3.51 -9.82
C ALA A 147 3.99 -4.55 -10.77
N TYR A 148 3.87 -5.84 -10.44
CA TYR A 148 4.32 -6.93 -11.31
C TYR A 148 3.57 -6.95 -12.65
N ARG A 149 2.24 -6.75 -12.64
CA ARG A 149 1.44 -6.71 -13.87
C ARG A 149 1.84 -5.53 -14.75
N ARG A 150 2.09 -4.37 -14.15
CA ARG A 150 2.63 -3.22 -14.88
C ARG A 150 3.98 -3.55 -15.50
N MET A 151 4.90 -4.16 -14.75
CA MET A 151 6.19 -4.61 -15.28
C MET A 151 6.01 -5.52 -16.50
N ILE A 152 5.23 -6.60 -16.40
CA ILE A 152 5.01 -7.52 -17.53
C ILE A 152 4.39 -6.80 -18.74
N ARG A 153 3.50 -5.83 -18.53
CA ARG A 153 2.89 -5.06 -19.60
C ARG A 153 3.91 -4.15 -20.30
N GLU A 154 4.63 -3.34 -19.52
CA GLU A 154 5.56 -2.36 -20.07
C GLU A 154 6.81 -2.99 -20.69
N GLU A 155 7.27 -4.13 -20.18
CA GLU A 155 8.43 -4.85 -20.75
C GLU A 155 8.14 -5.55 -22.09
N ARG A 156 6.88 -5.57 -22.54
CA ARG A 156 6.45 -6.11 -23.84
C ARG A 156 6.34 -5.06 -24.94
N THR A 157 6.66 -3.81 -24.64
CA THR A 157 6.59 -2.69 -25.58
C THR A 157 8.00 -2.31 -26.08
N ASP A 158 8.08 -1.29 -26.93
CA ASP A 158 9.35 -0.74 -27.41
C ASP A 158 10.19 -0.07 -26.30
N HIS A 159 9.63 0.16 -25.11
CA HIS A 159 10.34 0.68 -23.95
C HIS A 159 10.72 -0.38 -22.92
N GLY A 160 10.71 -1.67 -23.30
CA GLY A 160 11.36 -2.71 -22.51
C GLY A 160 12.83 -2.41 -22.20
N ALA A 161 13.33 -3.00 -21.13
CA ALA A 161 14.65 -2.75 -20.58
C ALA A 161 15.46 -4.05 -20.39
N GLU A 162 16.78 -3.91 -20.39
CA GLU A 162 17.71 -5.02 -20.14
C GLU A 162 17.75 -5.39 -18.66
N TYR A 163 17.59 -4.37 -17.79
CA TYR A 163 17.63 -4.49 -16.34
C TYR A 163 16.37 -3.93 -15.71
N LEU A 164 15.95 -4.56 -14.62
CA LEU A 164 14.74 -4.20 -13.89
C LEU A 164 15.08 -3.96 -12.41
N ILE A 165 14.51 -2.90 -11.85
CA ILE A 165 14.45 -2.70 -10.39
C ILE A 165 12.98 -2.84 -9.97
N PHE A 166 12.67 -3.92 -9.28
CA PHE A 166 11.34 -4.17 -8.73
C PHE A 166 11.36 -3.91 -7.23
N TYR A 167 10.96 -2.69 -6.83
CA TYR A 167 11.06 -2.23 -5.45
C TYR A 167 9.70 -2.24 -4.76
N ILE A 168 9.56 -3.18 -3.83
CA ILE A 168 8.37 -3.43 -3.02
C ILE A 168 8.67 -3.04 -1.58
N TRP A 169 7.71 -2.36 -0.93
CA TRP A 169 7.89 -1.86 0.43
C TRP A 169 6.63 -1.99 1.29
N GLY A 170 6.82 -2.15 2.61
CA GLY A 170 5.74 -2.06 3.59
C GLY A 170 4.56 -2.99 3.32
N ASP A 171 3.36 -2.43 3.23
CA ASP A 171 2.09 -3.14 3.10
C ASP A 171 1.70 -3.53 1.66
N ASP A 172 2.57 -3.36 0.66
CA ASP A 172 2.30 -3.70 -0.75
C ASP A 172 1.79 -5.13 -0.96
N HIS A 173 2.28 -6.07 -0.14
CA HIS A 173 1.84 -7.45 -0.19
C HIS A 173 0.39 -7.61 0.26
N ILE A 174 -0.05 -6.86 1.27
CA ILE A 174 -1.43 -6.84 1.75
C ILE A 174 -2.34 -6.21 0.69
N ARG A 175 -1.88 -5.13 0.04
CA ARG A 175 -2.66 -4.45 -1.02
C ARG A 175 -2.98 -5.39 -2.19
N SER A 176 -2.13 -6.39 -2.45
CA SER A 176 -2.38 -7.41 -3.49
C SER A 176 -3.57 -8.32 -3.18
N LEU A 177 -4.04 -8.36 -1.93
CA LEU A 177 -5.22 -9.11 -1.49
C LEU A 177 -6.52 -8.31 -1.63
N LEU A 178 -6.44 -7.01 -1.97
CA LEU A 178 -7.59 -6.11 -2.00
C LEU A 178 -8.04 -5.81 -3.43
N ARG A 179 -9.29 -6.16 -3.75
CA ARG A 179 -9.89 -5.81 -5.06
C ARG A 179 -10.16 -4.33 -5.15
N CYS A 180 -10.53 -3.73 -4.03
CA CYS A 180 -10.81 -2.31 -3.91
C CYS A 180 -10.29 -1.87 -2.55
N ARG A 181 -9.09 -1.28 -2.52
CA ARG A 181 -8.51 -0.78 -1.27
C ARG A 181 -9.32 0.38 -0.69
N HIS A 182 -10.11 1.10 -1.51
CA HIS A 182 -11.03 2.13 -1.03
C HIS A 182 -11.92 1.62 0.12
N ALA A 183 -12.49 0.42 0.00
CA ALA A 183 -13.39 -0.12 1.02
C ALA A 183 -12.76 -0.16 2.42
N ILE A 184 -11.44 -0.38 2.52
CA ILE A 184 -10.78 -0.46 3.83
C ILE A 184 -10.26 0.90 4.34
N ILE A 185 -10.07 1.90 3.47
CA ILE A 185 -9.45 3.19 3.86
C ILE A 185 -10.38 4.40 3.78
N PHE A 186 -11.58 4.28 3.19
CA PHE A 186 -12.42 5.44 2.85
C PHE A 186 -12.76 6.33 4.05
N ARG A 187 -12.74 5.79 5.27
CA ARG A 187 -13.02 6.54 6.52
C ARG A 187 -11.94 7.55 6.90
N TRP A 188 -10.71 7.38 6.42
CA TRP A 188 -9.58 8.26 6.74
C TRP A 188 -8.79 8.71 5.51
N TRP A 189 -9.27 8.37 4.30
CA TRP A 189 -8.65 8.79 3.05
C TRP A 189 -9.53 9.78 2.29
N ASN A 190 -8.95 10.92 1.91
CA ASN A 190 -9.62 11.95 1.11
C ASN A 190 -9.19 11.87 -0.37
N HIS A 191 -10.15 11.58 -1.25
CA HIS A 191 -9.93 11.48 -2.70
C HIS A 191 -9.85 12.84 -3.42
N GLN A 192 -9.90 13.96 -2.69
CA GLN A 192 -9.92 15.33 -3.22
C GLN A 192 -11.02 15.52 -4.27
N GLY A 193 -12.20 14.98 -3.97
CA GLY A 193 -13.36 14.96 -4.86
C GLY A 193 -13.14 14.18 -6.17
N GLY A 194 -12.17 13.28 -6.26
CA GLY A 194 -11.88 12.46 -7.44
C GLY A 194 -10.50 12.71 -8.05
N ARG A 195 -9.87 13.86 -7.76
CA ARG A 195 -8.55 14.21 -8.32
C ARG A 195 -7.42 13.30 -7.85
N ALA A 196 -7.55 12.75 -6.65
CA ALA A 196 -6.61 11.81 -6.07
C ALA A 196 -7.26 10.44 -5.83
N PHE A 197 -8.33 10.11 -6.56
CA PHE A 197 -8.97 8.80 -6.46
C PHE A 197 -8.06 7.75 -7.08
N HIS A 198 -7.38 7.03 -6.21
CA HIS A 198 -6.69 5.79 -6.45
C HIS A 198 -7.18 4.81 -5.39
N ASN A 199 -6.89 3.51 -5.48
CA ASN A 199 -7.55 2.45 -4.68
C ASN A 199 -8.94 2.02 -5.22
N ASN A 200 -9.22 2.28 -6.51
CA ASN A 200 -10.40 1.78 -7.21
C ASN A 200 -10.34 0.25 -7.41
N PHE A 201 -11.42 -0.30 -7.99
CA PHE A 201 -11.47 -1.70 -8.35
C PHE A 201 -10.42 -2.02 -9.43
N TRP A 202 -9.72 -3.14 -9.27
CA TRP A 202 -8.83 -3.67 -10.29
C TRP A 202 -9.11 -5.17 -10.52
N PRO A 203 -8.85 -5.70 -11.73
CA PRO A 203 -9.52 -6.91 -12.23
C PRO A 203 -8.97 -8.26 -11.73
N ASN A 204 -7.99 -8.30 -10.82
CA ASN A 204 -7.09 -9.46 -10.73
C ASN A 204 -7.11 -10.29 -9.43
N ILE A 205 -8.12 -10.13 -8.57
CA ILE A 205 -8.18 -10.80 -7.25
C ILE A 205 -8.79 -12.22 -7.29
N GLU A 206 -9.17 -12.73 -8.46
CA GLU A 206 -9.81 -14.06 -8.58
C GLU A 206 -8.82 -15.23 -8.66
N LYS A 207 -7.52 -14.98 -8.44
CA LYS A 207 -6.49 -16.03 -8.45
C LYS A 207 -6.10 -16.42 -7.02
N ARG A 208 -5.80 -17.70 -6.80
CA ARG A 208 -5.12 -18.17 -5.59
C ARG A 208 -3.72 -17.54 -5.56
N LEU A 209 -3.54 -16.48 -4.78
CA LEU A 209 -2.27 -15.78 -4.63
C LEU A 209 -1.44 -16.49 -3.55
N LEU A 210 -0.32 -17.10 -3.96
CA LEU A 210 0.72 -17.53 -3.03
C LEU A 210 1.67 -16.35 -2.82
N VAL A 211 1.59 -15.69 -1.67
CA VAL A 211 2.56 -14.67 -1.27
C VAL A 211 3.62 -15.35 -0.42
N VAL A 212 4.85 -15.42 -0.91
CA VAL A 212 6.01 -15.83 -0.10
C VAL A 212 6.66 -14.56 0.42
N LEU A 213 6.36 -14.21 1.68
CA LEU A 213 6.98 -13.06 2.35
C LEU A 213 8.28 -13.50 3.00
N PHE A 214 9.41 -13.04 2.45
CA PHE A 214 10.66 -13.03 3.17
C PHE A 214 10.70 -11.72 3.97
N ASP A 215 10.30 -11.78 5.24
CA ASP A 215 10.47 -10.68 6.19
C ASP A 215 11.78 -10.90 6.98
N PRO A 216 12.91 -10.35 6.51
CA PRO A 216 14.18 -10.53 7.21
C PRO A 216 14.22 -9.81 8.55
N TYR A 217 13.23 -8.97 8.89
CA TYR A 217 13.23 -8.23 10.14
C TYR A 217 12.38 -8.90 11.23
N ARG A 218 11.35 -9.67 10.86
CA ARG A 218 10.58 -10.47 11.82
C ARG A 218 11.03 -11.92 11.98
N VAL A 219 11.75 -12.49 11.01
CA VAL A 219 12.05 -13.94 10.99
C VAL A 219 13.54 -14.23 11.25
N MET A 220 14.43 -13.24 11.10
CA MET A 220 15.86 -13.46 11.29
C MET A 220 16.34 -13.56 12.75
N PRO A 221 15.71 -12.97 13.78
CA PRO A 221 16.16 -13.17 15.16
C PRO A 221 16.10 -14.66 15.57
N GLU A 222 14.95 -15.32 15.36
CA GLU A 222 14.75 -16.73 15.72
C GLU A 222 15.55 -17.68 14.83
N LEU A 223 15.71 -17.37 13.53
CA LEU A 223 16.57 -18.12 12.61
C LEU A 223 18.07 -18.01 12.97
N ARG A 224 18.50 -16.86 13.49
CA ARG A 224 19.88 -16.63 13.94
C ARG A 224 20.16 -17.34 15.27
N GLU A 225 19.13 -17.57 16.08
CA GLU A 225 19.20 -18.27 17.38
C GLU A 225 18.95 -19.79 17.29
N GLY A 226 18.68 -20.32 16.08
CA GLY A 226 18.50 -21.76 15.84
C GLY A 226 17.18 -22.32 16.37
N GLN A 227 16.16 -21.49 16.54
CA GLN A 227 14.82 -21.90 16.99
C GLN A 227 14.03 -22.55 15.84
N GLU A 228 13.03 -23.39 16.17
CA GLU A 228 12.18 -24.05 15.18
C GLU A 228 11.39 -23.05 14.33
N ARG A 229 11.26 -23.36 13.03
CA ARG A 229 10.50 -22.55 12.08
C ARG A 229 8.99 -22.67 12.35
N PHE A 230 8.29 -21.54 12.39
CA PHE A 230 6.83 -21.53 12.33
C PHE A 230 6.35 -21.66 10.88
N ASP A 231 6.35 -22.88 10.35
CA ASP A 231 5.70 -23.20 9.08
C ASP A 231 4.19 -23.38 9.36
N GLN A 232 3.41 -22.30 9.37
CA GLN A 232 1.95 -22.46 9.36
C GLN A 232 1.53 -22.98 7.98
N SER A 233 1.09 -24.24 7.92
CA SER A 233 0.37 -24.76 6.77
C SER A 233 -0.85 -23.86 6.50
N VAL A 234 -0.92 -23.30 5.30
CA VAL A 234 -2.12 -22.61 4.81
C VAL A 234 -3.27 -23.59 4.88
N VAL A 235 -4.18 -23.38 5.84
CA VAL A 235 -5.38 -24.20 5.99
C VAL A 235 -6.26 -23.93 4.78
N ASP A 236 -6.33 -24.90 3.87
CA ASP A 236 -7.34 -24.92 2.82
C ASP A 236 -8.73 -24.85 3.47
N ARG A 237 -9.52 -23.83 3.12
CA ARG A 237 -10.93 -23.79 3.49
C ARG A 237 -11.65 -24.97 2.85
N PRO A 238 -12.56 -25.65 3.58
CA PRO A 238 -13.33 -26.74 3.01
C PRO A 238 -14.22 -26.24 1.87
N SER A 239 -14.07 -26.87 0.71
CA SER A 239 -14.99 -26.80 -0.41
C SER A 239 -16.27 -27.56 -0.07
N SER A 240 -17.27 -26.88 0.47
CA SER A 240 -18.66 -27.37 0.48
C SER A 240 -19.52 -26.43 -0.35
N ILE A 241 -19.45 -26.59 -1.68
CA ILE A 241 -20.59 -26.29 -2.52
C ILE A 241 -21.36 -27.61 -2.60
N GLU A 242 -22.33 -27.77 -1.71
CA GLU A 242 -23.36 -28.78 -1.90
C GLU A 242 -24.20 -28.36 -3.11
N SER A 243 -24.16 -29.20 -4.14
CA SER A 243 -25.17 -29.20 -5.20
C SER A 243 -26.38 -29.92 -4.64
N HIS A 244 -27.49 -29.21 -4.48
CA HIS A 244 -28.78 -29.86 -4.30
C HIS A 244 -29.37 -30.16 -5.69
N PRO A 245 -29.91 -31.39 -5.90
CA PRO A 245 -30.68 -31.73 -7.10
C PRO A 245 -32.02 -30.98 -7.19
#